data_AF-A0A1B2M311-F1
#
_entry.id   AF-A0A1B2M311-F1
#
_cell.length_a   1.000
_cell.length_b   1.000
_cell.length_c   1.000
_cell.angle_alpha   90.00
_cell.angle_beta   90.00
_cell.angle_gamma   90.00
#
_symmetry.space_group_name_H-M   'P 1'
#
loop_
_entity.id
_entity.type
_entity.pdbx_description
1 polymer ?
#
loop_
_entity_poly.entity_id
_entity_poly.type
_entity_poly.pdbx_seq_one_letter_code
_entity_poly.pdbx_strand_id
1 'polypeptide(L)'
;MKPHHLSIVKGPFTTGRHQWMIPELLSEIEDKDFLKSISNYILDCHGLDIVDGYQFIVTDRSVFNIISHTNYLCYVVVADSDYFEDVPVFFENEWDENLKFDEMFLLGWTVNKYTEPAILYGKYPIKIQDNNTFIENENIINKWGLINEYSIAKKIAKENSSLDPYDEIWRPLAIFVDSYSMNKLKLL
;
A
#
# COMPACT_ATOMS: atom_id res chain seq x y z
N MET A 1 13.03 0.18 -8.41
CA MET A 1 11.80 -0.12 -7.67
C MET A 1 11.55 -1.61 -7.69
N LYS A 2 11.21 -2.19 -6.55
CA LYS A 2 10.86 -3.60 -6.38
C LYS A 2 9.54 -3.70 -5.61
N PRO A 3 8.74 -4.76 -5.82
CA PRO A 3 7.54 -4.96 -5.02
C PRO A 3 7.92 -5.11 -3.55
N HIS A 4 7.10 -4.50 -2.69
CA HIS A 4 7.16 -4.72 -1.25
C HIS A 4 6.11 -5.75 -0.84
N HIS A 5 4.84 -5.53 -1.18
CA HIS A 5 3.74 -6.47 -0.90
C HIS A 5 2.49 -6.12 -1.72
N LEU A 6 1.54 -7.04 -1.74
CA LEU A 6 0.17 -6.89 -2.21
C LEU A 6 -0.76 -6.79 -0.99
N SER A 7 -1.72 -5.87 -1.05
CA SER A 7 -2.86 -5.84 -0.14
C SER A 7 -4.15 -6.03 -0.90
N ILE A 8 -5.05 -6.87 -0.37
CA ILE A 8 -6.40 -7.09 -0.89
C ILE A 8 -7.38 -6.56 0.14
N VAL A 9 -8.23 -5.63 -0.27
CA VAL A 9 -9.07 -4.84 0.66
C VAL A 9 -10.48 -4.64 0.13
N LYS A 10 -11.41 -4.32 1.04
CA LYS A 10 -12.83 -4.09 0.69
C LYS A 10 -13.08 -2.73 0.02
N GLY A 11 -12.28 -1.70 0.33
CA GLY A 11 -12.53 -0.34 -0.13
C GLY A 11 -11.69 0.71 0.61
N PRO A 12 -11.84 2.01 0.24
CA PRO A 12 -11.19 3.11 0.93
C PRO A 12 -11.60 3.22 2.40
N PHE A 13 -10.66 3.64 3.25
CA PHE A 13 -10.99 4.17 4.57
C PHE A 13 -11.45 5.63 4.40
N THR A 14 -12.55 6.02 5.03
CA THR A 14 -13.14 7.36 4.84
C THR A 14 -13.19 8.12 6.17
N THR A 15 -12.62 9.33 6.18
CA THR A 15 -12.75 10.27 7.32
C THR A 15 -12.96 11.69 6.82
N GLY A 16 -13.95 12.38 7.41
CA GLY A 16 -14.38 13.69 6.94
C GLY A 16 -14.75 13.66 5.46
N ARG A 17 -14.01 14.41 4.64
CA ARG A 17 -14.19 14.47 3.17
C ARG A 17 -13.17 13.67 2.36
N HIS A 18 -12.29 12.92 3.03
CA HIS A 18 -11.15 12.25 2.38
C HIS A 18 -11.37 10.74 2.34
N GLN A 19 -10.96 10.16 1.22
CA GLN A 19 -10.83 8.72 1.03
C GLN A 19 -9.34 8.38 1.07
N TRP A 20 -8.94 7.54 1.99
CA TRP A 20 -7.55 7.13 2.23
C TRP A 20 -7.31 5.80 1.57
N MET A 21 -6.37 5.78 0.62
CA MET A 21 -5.91 4.58 -0.08
C MET A 21 -4.53 4.17 0.42
N ILE A 22 -4.39 4.13 1.75
CA ILE A 22 -3.17 3.72 2.45
C ILE A 22 -3.44 2.33 2.99
N PRO A 23 -2.81 1.26 2.46
CA PRO A 23 -3.17 -0.13 2.75
C PRO A 23 -3.39 -0.44 4.23
N GLU A 24 -2.57 0.11 5.12
CA GLU A 24 -2.59 -0.14 6.56
C GLU A 24 -3.74 0.58 7.29
N LEU A 25 -4.47 1.47 6.62
CA LEU A 25 -5.73 2.04 7.13
C LEU A 25 -6.97 1.28 6.63
N LEU A 26 -6.81 0.41 5.63
CA LEU A 26 -7.92 -0.23 4.95
C LEU A 26 -8.36 -1.49 5.69
N SER A 27 -9.66 -1.76 5.66
CA SER A 27 -10.19 -3.00 6.21
C SER A 27 -9.75 -4.19 5.35
N GLU A 28 -9.04 -5.11 6.00
CA GLU A 28 -8.65 -6.39 5.45
C GLU A 28 -9.87 -7.27 5.09
N ILE A 29 -9.62 -8.27 4.25
CA ILE A 29 -10.63 -9.25 3.87
C ILE A 29 -10.72 -10.37 4.91
N GLU A 30 -11.90 -10.51 5.50
CA GLU A 30 -12.20 -11.60 6.45
C GLU A 30 -12.83 -12.82 5.76
N ASP A 31 -13.01 -12.76 4.44
CA ASP A 31 -13.57 -13.85 3.63
C ASP A 31 -12.51 -14.95 3.43
N LYS A 32 -12.47 -15.87 4.39
CA LYS A 32 -11.53 -16.99 4.41
C LYS A 32 -11.72 -17.94 3.23
N ASP A 33 -12.94 -18.09 2.72
CA ASP A 33 -13.20 -18.97 1.58
C ASP A 33 -12.67 -18.37 0.28
N PHE A 34 -12.84 -17.05 0.12
CA PHE A 34 -12.21 -16.32 -0.97
C PHE A 34 -10.67 -16.39 -0.89
N LEU A 35 -10.06 -16.14 0.27
CA LEU A 35 -8.61 -16.24 0.46
C LEU A 35 -8.07 -17.63 0.08
N LYS A 36 -8.75 -18.70 0.53
CA LYS A 36 -8.40 -20.07 0.12
C LYS A 36 -8.51 -20.28 -1.39
N SER A 37 -9.49 -19.65 -2.05
CA SER A 37 -9.68 -19.82 -3.49
C SER A 37 -8.54 -19.24 -4.34
N ILE A 38 -7.78 -18.29 -3.79
CA ILE A 38 -6.65 -17.64 -4.48
C ILE A 38 -5.27 -18.07 -3.96
N SER A 39 -5.19 -19.07 -3.08
CA SER A 39 -3.94 -19.48 -2.40
C SER A 39 -2.86 -20.05 -3.31
N ASN A 40 -3.21 -20.46 -4.53
CA ASN A 40 -2.23 -20.90 -5.52
C ASN A 40 -1.57 -19.74 -6.28
N TYR A 41 -2.08 -18.51 -6.13
CA TYR A 41 -1.63 -17.34 -6.89
C TYR A 41 -0.95 -16.28 -6.02
N ILE A 42 -1.08 -16.40 -4.69
CA ILE A 42 -0.43 -15.52 -3.74
C ILE A 42 0.12 -16.29 -2.54
N LEU A 43 1.12 -15.73 -1.89
CA LEU A 43 1.67 -16.20 -0.61
C LEU A 43 1.58 -15.11 0.44
N ASP A 44 1.43 -15.46 1.71
CA ASP A 44 1.59 -14.49 2.80
C ASP A 44 3.06 -14.06 2.92
N CYS A 45 3.31 -12.75 3.10
CA CYS A 45 4.65 -12.17 3.19
C CYS A 45 5.47 -12.70 4.38
N HIS A 46 4.82 -13.24 5.42
CA HIS A 46 5.43 -13.77 6.64
C HIS A 46 5.47 -15.30 6.65
N GLY A 47 5.03 -15.95 5.56
CA GLY A 47 4.98 -17.41 5.45
C GLY A 47 3.88 -18.05 6.30
N LEU A 48 2.87 -17.29 6.70
CA LEU A 48 1.70 -17.80 7.41
C LEU A 48 0.70 -18.46 6.45
N ASP A 49 -0.33 -19.10 7.01
CA ASP A 49 -1.49 -19.49 6.22
C ASP A 49 -2.16 -18.23 5.67
N ILE A 50 -2.45 -18.24 4.37
CA ILE A 50 -3.07 -17.12 3.65
C ILE A 50 -4.35 -16.60 4.31
N VAL A 51 -5.11 -17.46 5.00
CA VAL A 51 -6.37 -17.07 5.65
C VAL A 51 -6.19 -16.25 6.92
N ASP A 52 -4.96 -16.22 7.44
CA ASP A 52 -4.54 -15.45 8.60
C ASP A 52 -3.54 -14.34 8.21
N GLY A 53 -3.19 -14.27 6.92
CA GLY A 53 -2.31 -13.27 6.33
C GLY A 53 -3.03 -11.99 5.93
N TYR A 54 -2.27 -10.91 5.83
CA TYR A 54 -2.78 -9.55 5.50
C TYR A 54 -1.91 -8.80 4.50
N GLN A 55 -0.67 -9.27 4.31
CA GLN A 55 0.26 -8.78 3.29
C GLN A 55 0.69 -9.97 2.45
N PHE A 56 0.60 -9.83 1.14
CA PHE A 56 0.81 -10.95 0.23
C PHE A 56 1.88 -10.69 -0.81
N ILE A 57 2.33 -11.75 -1.45
CA ILE A 57 3.19 -11.77 -2.63
C ILE A 57 2.38 -12.32 -3.77
N VAL A 58 2.50 -11.72 -4.94
CA VAL A 58 1.89 -12.25 -6.17
C VAL A 58 2.85 -13.27 -6.76
N THR A 59 2.50 -14.55 -6.69
CA THR A 59 3.27 -15.64 -7.34
C THR A 59 2.76 -15.92 -8.75
N ASP A 60 1.49 -15.57 -9.04
CA ASP A 60 0.91 -15.60 -10.38
C ASP A 60 -0.06 -14.40 -10.57
N ARG A 61 0.26 -13.53 -11.53
CA ARG A 61 -0.48 -12.31 -11.87
C ARG A 61 -1.91 -12.57 -12.33
N SER A 62 -2.27 -13.80 -12.66
CA SER A 62 -3.65 -14.21 -12.95
C SER A 62 -4.59 -13.93 -11.76
N VAL A 63 -4.06 -13.77 -10.54
CA VAL A 63 -4.85 -13.36 -9.36
C VAL A 63 -5.64 -12.07 -9.59
N PHE A 64 -5.10 -11.10 -10.34
CA PHE A 64 -5.80 -9.84 -10.61
C PHE A 64 -7.09 -10.07 -11.42
N ASN A 65 -7.08 -11.04 -12.34
CA ASN A 65 -8.28 -11.43 -13.08
C ASN A 65 -9.27 -12.20 -12.19
N ILE A 66 -8.83 -12.93 -11.17
CA ILE A 66 -9.77 -13.56 -10.23
C ILE A 66 -10.45 -12.47 -9.38
N ILE A 67 -9.65 -11.55 -8.83
CA ILE A 67 -10.14 -10.44 -7.99
C ILE A 67 -11.00 -9.45 -8.80
N SER A 68 -10.80 -9.32 -10.12
CA SER A 68 -11.65 -8.45 -10.95
C SER A 68 -13.12 -8.84 -10.92
N HIS A 69 -13.44 -10.10 -10.61
CA HIS A 69 -14.82 -10.62 -10.50
C HIS A 69 -15.43 -10.50 -9.11
N THR A 70 -14.72 -9.90 -8.15
CA THR A 70 -15.23 -9.64 -6.79
C THR A 70 -15.46 -8.15 -6.55
N ASN A 71 -15.88 -7.77 -5.35
CA ASN A 71 -15.94 -6.37 -4.91
C ASN A 71 -14.64 -5.87 -4.27
N TYR A 72 -13.58 -6.70 -4.20
CA TYR A 72 -12.31 -6.32 -3.60
C TYR A 72 -11.42 -5.51 -4.55
N LEU A 73 -10.43 -4.86 -3.96
CA LEU A 73 -9.42 -4.04 -4.63
C LEU A 73 -8.03 -4.56 -4.29
N CYS A 74 -7.12 -4.48 -5.26
CA CYS A 74 -5.71 -4.85 -5.11
C CYS A 74 -4.82 -3.61 -5.09
N TYR A 75 -3.96 -3.52 -4.10
CA TYR A 75 -2.91 -2.51 -4.00
C TYR A 75 -1.57 -3.22 -4.02
N VAL A 76 -0.70 -2.82 -4.93
CA VAL A 76 0.68 -3.28 -4.92
C VAL A 76 1.54 -2.15 -4.39
N VAL A 77 2.16 -2.40 -3.25
CA VAL A 77 3.11 -1.49 -2.62
C VAL A 77 4.47 -1.75 -3.21
N VAL A 78 5.14 -0.69 -3.65
CA VAL A 78 6.42 -0.75 -4.34
C VAL A 78 7.39 0.20 -3.66
N ALA A 79 8.60 -0.29 -3.38
CA ALA A 79 9.65 0.51 -2.77
C ALA A 79 10.82 0.72 -3.74
N ASP A 80 11.61 1.75 -3.49
CA ASP A 80 12.89 1.92 -4.17
C ASP A 80 13.91 0.86 -3.72
N SER A 81 14.96 0.66 -4.52
CA SER A 81 15.94 -0.39 -4.22
C SER A 81 16.71 -0.13 -2.93
N ASP A 82 16.91 1.15 -2.56
CA ASP A 82 17.59 1.57 -1.33
C ASP A 82 16.78 1.25 -0.07
N TYR A 83 15.45 1.21 -0.16
CA TYR A 83 14.59 0.71 0.92
C TYR A 83 15.03 -0.69 1.37
N PHE A 84 15.43 -1.54 0.41
CA PHE A 84 15.77 -2.92 0.69
C PHE A 84 17.21 -3.15 1.17
N GLU A 85 17.99 -2.08 1.36
CA GLU A 85 19.28 -2.17 2.09
C GLU A 85 19.04 -2.41 3.59
N ASP A 86 17.93 -1.87 4.11
CA ASP A 86 17.56 -1.93 5.53
C ASP A 86 16.47 -2.99 5.80
N VAL A 87 15.64 -3.32 4.78
CA VAL A 87 14.48 -4.22 4.90
C VAL A 87 14.55 -5.31 3.82
N PRO A 88 14.58 -6.62 4.14
CA PRO A 88 14.64 -7.65 3.11
C PRO A 88 13.36 -7.68 2.26
N VAL A 89 13.49 -7.97 0.96
CA VAL A 89 12.33 -8.24 0.09
C VAL A 89 11.67 -9.55 0.56
N PHE A 90 10.37 -9.53 0.84
CA PHE A 90 9.64 -10.75 1.17
C PHE A 90 9.67 -11.71 -0.02
N PHE A 91 10.09 -12.95 0.25
CA PHE A 91 10.25 -14.03 -0.74
C PHE A 91 10.71 -13.54 -2.13
N GLU A 92 11.87 -12.89 -2.20
CA GLU A 92 12.37 -12.18 -3.39
C GLU A 92 12.24 -12.98 -4.71
N ASN A 93 12.45 -14.30 -4.65
CA ASN A 93 12.44 -15.18 -5.83
C ASN A 93 11.06 -15.78 -6.17
N GLU A 94 10.03 -15.54 -5.37
CA GLU A 94 8.68 -16.11 -5.55
C GLU A 94 7.73 -15.14 -6.26
N TRP A 95 8.09 -13.86 -6.39
CA TRP A 95 7.30 -12.90 -7.15
C TRP A 95 7.18 -13.32 -8.62
N ASP A 96 5.98 -13.21 -9.19
CA ASP A 96 5.75 -13.47 -10.62
C ASP A 96 6.65 -12.56 -11.48
N GLU A 97 7.53 -13.18 -12.26
CA GLU A 97 8.45 -12.49 -13.18
C GLU A 97 7.74 -11.68 -14.28
N ASN A 98 6.46 -11.99 -14.55
CA ASN A 98 5.62 -11.29 -15.50
C ASN A 98 4.85 -10.12 -14.87
N LEU A 99 5.01 -9.85 -13.57
CA LEU A 99 4.41 -8.69 -12.92
C LEU A 99 5.10 -7.41 -13.40
N LYS A 100 4.33 -6.55 -14.07
CA LYS A 100 4.83 -5.35 -14.74
C LYS A 100 4.15 -4.10 -14.20
N PHE A 101 4.91 -3.26 -13.48
CA PHE A 101 4.36 -2.05 -12.86
C PHE A 101 4.02 -0.94 -13.86
N ASP A 102 4.63 -0.95 -15.05
CA ASP A 102 4.27 -0.06 -16.16
C ASP A 102 2.90 -0.39 -16.77
N GLU A 103 2.36 -1.59 -16.51
CA GLU A 103 0.98 -1.98 -16.84
C GLU A 103 -0.02 -1.63 -15.71
N MET A 104 0.45 -1.04 -14.61
CA MET A 104 -0.36 -0.65 -13.45
C MET A 104 -0.53 0.88 -13.35
N PHE A 105 -1.49 1.31 -12.55
CA PHE A 105 -1.75 2.72 -12.29
C PHE A 105 -1.13 3.14 -10.96
N LEU A 106 -0.17 4.07 -11.01
CA LEU A 106 0.32 4.73 -9.81
C LEU A 106 -0.78 5.62 -9.23
N LEU A 107 -1.21 5.35 -8.00
CA LEU A 107 -2.13 6.22 -7.27
C LEU A 107 -1.42 7.37 -6.57
N GLY A 108 -0.18 7.17 -6.12
CA GLY A 108 0.60 8.16 -5.40
C GLY A 108 1.59 7.50 -4.44
N TRP A 109 2.03 8.27 -3.44
CA TRP A 109 3.07 7.88 -2.51
C TRP A 109 2.59 7.96 -1.06
N THR A 110 2.94 6.96 -0.25
CA THR A 110 2.89 7.04 1.22
C THR A 110 4.32 7.17 1.76
N VAL A 111 4.44 7.49 3.04
CA VAL A 111 5.72 7.53 3.76
C VAL A 111 5.62 6.58 4.93
N ASN A 112 6.50 5.60 4.98
CA ASN A 112 6.49 4.53 5.98
C ASN A 112 7.84 4.45 6.68
N LYS A 113 7.84 4.07 7.96
CA LYS A 113 9.01 3.50 8.63
C LYS A 113 8.73 2.02 8.73
N TYR A 114 9.66 1.19 8.27
CA TYR A 114 9.39 -0.23 8.11
C TYR A 114 8.02 -0.47 7.42
N THR A 115 7.21 -1.43 7.89
CA THR A 115 5.87 -1.74 7.36
C THR A 115 4.76 -0.82 7.88
N GLU A 116 5.07 0.31 8.51
CA GLU A 116 4.06 1.15 9.16
C GLU A 116 4.04 2.60 8.61
N PRO A 117 2.87 3.12 8.21
CA PRO A 117 2.79 4.43 7.60
C PRO A 117 2.80 5.57 8.62
N ALA A 118 3.39 6.69 8.21
CA ALA A 118 3.55 7.93 8.97
C ALA A 118 2.22 8.43 9.58
N ILE A 119 1.12 8.20 8.86
CA ILE A 119 -0.21 8.62 9.25
C ILE A 119 -0.69 7.95 10.57
N LEU A 120 -0.33 6.70 10.83
CA LEU A 120 -0.68 6.00 12.08
C LEU A 120 0.01 6.62 13.31
N TYR A 121 1.15 7.25 13.07
CA TYR A 121 1.96 7.93 14.08
C TYR A 121 1.67 9.42 14.18
N GLY A 122 0.70 9.94 13.41
CA GLY A 122 0.41 11.35 13.33
C GLY A 122 1.60 12.20 12.86
N LYS A 123 2.44 11.64 11.99
CA LYS A 123 3.62 12.30 11.43
C LYS A 123 3.24 13.11 10.18
N TYR A 124 4.09 14.05 9.79
CA TYR A 124 3.84 14.94 8.65
C TYR A 124 3.63 14.12 7.35
N PRO A 125 2.70 14.50 6.45
CA PRO A 125 1.88 15.72 6.47
C PRO A 125 0.44 15.53 6.93
N ILE A 126 0.07 14.31 7.31
CA ILE A 126 -1.31 13.96 7.64
C ILE A 126 -1.35 13.36 9.04
N LYS A 127 -2.28 13.85 9.85
CA LYS A 127 -2.61 13.26 11.15
C LYS A 127 -4.10 12.93 11.19
N ILE A 128 -4.41 11.70 11.61
CA ILE A 128 -5.78 11.28 11.93
C ILE A 128 -5.93 11.27 13.45
N GLN A 129 -6.93 11.99 13.96
CA GLN A 129 -7.23 12.04 15.39
C GLN A 129 -8.74 12.20 15.61
N ASP A 130 -9.34 11.35 16.45
CA ASP A 130 -10.76 11.40 16.81
C ASP A 130 -11.70 11.48 15.58
N ASN A 131 -11.42 10.65 14.55
CA ASN A 131 -12.10 10.65 13.24
C ASN A 131 -11.98 11.95 12.43
N ASN A 132 -11.16 12.89 12.87
CA ASN A 132 -10.80 14.08 12.11
C ASN A 132 -9.46 13.89 11.41
N THR A 133 -9.35 14.50 10.24
CA THR A 133 -8.10 14.55 9.48
C THR A 133 -7.57 15.97 9.50
N PHE A 134 -6.30 16.09 9.86
CA PHE A 134 -5.53 17.32 9.77
C PHE A 134 -4.48 17.15 8.70
N ILE A 135 -4.56 17.97 7.65
CA ILE A 135 -3.61 17.99 6.55
C ILE A 135 -2.96 19.36 6.55
N GLU A 136 -1.64 19.41 6.71
CA GLU A 136 -0.93 20.69 6.82
C GLU A 136 -0.89 21.45 5.48
N ASN A 137 -0.84 20.71 4.37
CA ASN A 137 -0.91 21.28 3.02
C ASN A 137 -1.67 20.34 2.09
N GLU A 138 -2.94 20.65 1.80
CA GLU A 138 -3.80 19.78 0.99
C GLU A 138 -3.32 19.59 -0.45
N ASN A 139 -2.55 20.53 -1.01
CA ASN A 139 -2.13 20.47 -2.41
C ASN A 139 -1.12 19.36 -2.70
N ILE A 140 -0.44 18.84 -1.68
CA ILE A 140 0.55 17.78 -1.86
C ILE A 140 -0.09 16.38 -1.88
N ILE A 141 -1.33 16.27 -1.43
CA ILE A 141 -2.09 15.04 -1.33
C ILE A 141 -3.15 15.00 -2.44
N ASN A 142 -3.32 13.87 -3.12
CA ASN A 142 -4.44 13.70 -4.07
C ASN A 142 -5.74 13.30 -3.36
N LYS A 143 -6.78 13.14 -4.16
CA LYS A 143 -8.08 12.62 -3.73
C LYS A 143 -8.04 11.24 -3.05
N TRP A 144 -6.94 10.49 -3.15
CA TRP A 144 -6.73 9.18 -2.53
C TRP A 144 -5.98 9.25 -1.20
N GLY A 145 -5.71 10.45 -0.67
CA GLY A 145 -4.97 10.59 0.58
C GLY A 145 -3.47 10.29 0.44
N LEU A 146 -2.96 10.17 -0.80
CA LEU A 146 -1.57 9.87 -1.12
C LEU A 146 -0.83 11.11 -1.61
N ILE A 147 0.48 11.18 -1.37
CA ILE A 147 1.34 12.26 -1.85
C ILE A 147 1.48 12.16 -3.37
N ASN A 148 1.38 13.28 -4.08
CA ASN A 148 1.34 13.33 -5.55
C ASN A 148 2.70 13.04 -6.20
N GLU A 149 3.76 13.56 -5.61
CA GLU A 149 5.09 13.57 -6.22
C GLU A 149 6.10 12.86 -5.34
N TYR A 150 6.91 12.01 -5.98
CA TYR A 150 7.99 11.29 -5.31
C TYR A 150 9.02 12.20 -4.64
N SER A 151 9.36 13.32 -5.27
CA SER A 151 10.26 14.35 -4.73
C SER A 151 9.73 14.92 -3.40
N ILE A 152 8.43 15.18 -3.33
CA ILE A 152 7.74 15.66 -2.13
C ILE A 152 7.71 14.56 -1.07
N ALA A 153 7.37 13.32 -1.45
CA ALA A 153 7.37 12.18 -0.52
C ALA A 153 8.75 11.94 0.11
N LYS A 154 9.83 12.07 -0.68
CA LYS A 154 11.20 12.03 -0.15
C LYS A 154 11.52 13.15 0.83
N LYS A 155 11.05 14.37 0.56
CA LYS A 155 11.24 15.50 1.47
C LYS A 155 10.53 15.25 2.79
N ILE A 156 9.28 14.82 2.74
CA ILE A 156 8.46 14.45 3.91
C ILE A 156 9.15 13.35 4.73
N ALA A 157 9.61 12.29 4.07
CA ALA A 157 10.31 11.19 4.72
C ALA A 157 11.55 11.70 5.49
N LYS A 158 12.36 12.58 4.88
CA LYS A 158 13.51 13.20 5.55
C LYS A 158 13.11 14.08 6.74
N GLU A 159 12.04 14.85 6.61
CA GLU A 159 11.51 15.68 7.69
C GLU A 159 11.08 14.80 8.88
N ASN A 160 10.30 13.74 8.63
CA ASN A 160 9.86 12.80 9.65
C ASN A 160 11.04 12.09 10.35
N SER A 161 12.06 11.66 9.59
CA SER A 161 13.28 11.09 10.18
C SER A 161 14.10 12.10 10.99
N SER A 162 14.08 13.38 10.62
CA SER A 162 14.83 14.42 11.35
C SER A 162 14.16 14.80 12.67
N LEU A 163 12.83 14.67 12.75
CA LEU A 163 12.06 14.94 13.96
C LEU A 163 12.24 13.88 15.04
N ASP A 164 12.67 12.67 14.67
CA ASP A 164 12.90 11.57 15.60
C ASP A 164 14.12 10.74 15.16
N PRO A 165 15.35 11.22 15.41
CA PRO A 165 16.57 10.59 14.90
C PRO A 165 16.90 9.25 15.56
N TYR A 166 16.14 8.86 16.59
CA TYR A 166 16.25 7.56 17.27
C TYR A 166 15.22 6.55 16.78
N ASP A 167 14.26 6.99 15.97
CA ASP A 167 13.28 6.14 15.30
C ASP A 167 13.86 5.60 13.98
N GLU A 168 13.20 4.60 13.41
CA GLU A 168 13.59 4.01 12.13
C GLU A 168 13.50 5.04 10.98
N ILE A 169 14.25 4.79 9.91
CA ILE A 169 14.31 5.71 8.77
C ILE A 169 13.00 5.64 7.98
N TRP A 170 12.35 6.79 7.82
CA TRP A 170 11.15 6.92 7.00
C TRP A 170 11.54 6.92 5.53
N ARG A 171 10.76 6.22 4.70
CA ARG A 171 10.98 6.04 3.28
C ARG A 171 9.67 6.20 2.51
N PRO A 172 9.72 6.76 1.29
CA PRO A 172 8.55 6.78 0.42
C PRO A 172 8.26 5.38 -0.13
N LEU A 173 6.98 5.00 -0.15
CA LEU A 173 6.50 3.81 -0.85
C LEU A 173 5.45 4.24 -1.89
N ALA A 174 5.55 3.70 -3.09
CA ALA A 174 4.56 3.91 -4.15
C ALA A 174 3.39 2.94 -3.99
N ILE A 175 2.19 3.43 -4.24
CA ILE A 175 0.97 2.64 -4.22
C ILE A 175 0.45 2.50 -5.65
N PHE A 176 0.48 1.28 -6.18
CA PHE A 176 -0.04 0.94 -7.49
C PHE A 176 -1.35 0.16 -7.35
N VAL A 177 -2.19 0.25 -8.38
CA VAL A 177 -3.37 -0.60 -8.54
C VAL A 177 -3.43 -1.17 -9.95
N ASP A 178 -4.02 -2.36 -10.09
CA ASP A 178 -4.30 -2.93 -11.40
C ASP A 178 -5.46 -2.18 -12.10
N SER A 179 -5.62 -2.43 -13.40
CA SER A 179 -6.64 -1.75 -14.21
C SER A 179 -8.09 -1.96 -13.73
N TYR A 180 -8.42 -3.14 -13.18
CA TYR A 180 -9.75 -3.45 -12.67
C TYR A 180 -10.02 -2.73 -11.35
N SER A 181 -9.05 -2.75 -10.44
CA SER A 181 -9.12 -1.98 -9.19
C SER A 181 -9.23 -0.48 -9.46
N MET A 182 -8.48 0.04 -10.44
CA MET A 182 -8.60 1.44 -10.85
C MET A 182 -9.98 1.79 -11.38
N ASN A 183 -10.60 0.90 -12.17
CA ASN A 183 -11.95 1.13 -12.68
C ASN A 183 -13.00 1.12 -11.57
N LYS A 184 -12.89 0.21 -10.60
CA LYS A 184 -13.76 0.20 -9.41
C LYS A 184 -13.61 1.49 -8.59
N LEU A 185 -12.37 1.95 -8.37
CA LEU A 185 -12.11 3.21 -7.65
C LEU A 185 -12.73 4.43 -8.33
N LYS A 186 -12.78 4.49 -9.66
CA LYS A 186 -13.43 5.60 -10.39
C LYS A 186 -14.94 5.65 -10.21
N LEU A 187 -15.57 4.58 -9.72
CA LEU A 187 -17.02 4.48 -9.51
C LEU A 187 -17.43 4.81 -8.07
N LEU A 188 -16.46 4.97 -7.15
CA LEU A 188 -16.66 5.42 -5.77
C LEU A 188 -16.65 6.94 -5.67
#